data_AF-A0A257MHH6-F1
#
_entry.id   AF-A0A257MHH6-F1
#
_cell.length_a   1.000
_cell.length_b   1.000
_cell.length_c   1.000
_cell.angle_alpha   90.00
_cell.angle_beta   90.00
_cell.angle_gamma   90.00
#
_symmetry.space_group_name_H-M   'P 1'
#
loop_
_entity.id
_entity.type
_entity.pdbx_description
1 polymer ?
#
loop_
_entity_poly.entity_id
_entity_poly.type
_entity_poly.pdbx_seq_one_letter_code
_entity_poly.pdbx_strand_id
1 'polypeptide(L)'
;MLIKLQNFLLLAYAAVAIFSASTFALGQEDGYTPAFDVGSGESDWWTVYPDQHENATLSVEHPDWVLDELKDRPLLILVHSSNCVPCLVQIPRIESAVDRLGDSISYHDVLAEGAGFKEAVEILNVYDPRGGKQYVPTNIFITLAEGPEGKAEVAWHSKTDIMSQEDIDSYMEDAIYYHKKNLDSWD
;
A
#
# COMPACT_ATOMS: atom_id res chain seq x y z
N MET A 1 68.63 -49.87 33.00
CA MET A 1 67.84 -50.16 31.78
C MET A 1 66.71 -49.14 31.74
N LEU A 2 66.81 -47.96 31.11
CA LEU A 2 67.13 -47.56 29.73
C LEU A 2 66.04 -47.91 28.69
N ILE A 3 65.11 -46.96 28.51
CA ILE A 3 64.52 -46.38 27.27
C ILE A 3 64.00 -47.34 26.18
N LYS A 4 62.73 -47.18 25.76
CA LYS A 4 62.34 -46.74 24.39
C LYS A 4 60.82 -46.63 24.15
N LEU A 5 60.42 -45.42 23.73
CA LEU A 5 59.26 -45.10 22.91
C LEU A 5 59.22 -45.95 21.62
N GLN A 6 58.01 -46.24 21.12
CA GLN A 6 57.61 -45.84 19.75
C GLN A 6 56.10 -46.00 19.50
N ASN A 7 55.58 -45.00 18.76
CA ASN A 7 54.20 -44.69 18.37
C ASN A 7 53.58 -45.64 17.32
N PHE A 8 52.32 -45.31 16.98
CA PHE A 8 51.45 -45.67 15.83
C PHE A 8 50.34 -46.67 16.23
N LEU A 9 49.04 -46.44 16.08
CA LEU A 9 48.29 -45.65 15.09
C LEU A 9 47.01 -45.00 15.68
N LEU A 10 46.66 -43.87 15.06
CA LEU A 10 45.39 -43.16 14.99
C LEU A 10 44.10 -44.02 15.01
N LEU A 11 43.07 -43.52 15.69
CA LEU A 11 41.73 -43.38 15.09
C LEU A 11 40.88 -42.34 15.84
N ALA A 12 40.34 -41.43 15.05
CA ALA A 12 39.63 -40.22 15.41
C ALA A 12 38.21 -40.48 15.91
N TYR A 13 37.67 -39.59 16.75
CA TYR A 13 36.31 -39.07 16.62
C TYR A 13 36.26 -37.68 17.27
N ALA A 14 36.28 -36.65 16.42
CA ALA A 14 35.91 -35.29 16.78
C ALA A 14 34.42 -35.12 16.50
N ALA A 15 33.65 -34.71 17.51
CA ALA A 15 32.30 -34.19 17.35
C ALA A 15 32.07 -33.12 18.41
N VAL A 16 32.63 -31.93 18.18
CA VAL A 16 32.21 -30.72 18.90
C VAL A 16 31.05 -30.14 18.11
N ALA A 17 29.84 -30.28 18.64
CA ALA A 17 28.64 -29.68 18.08
C ALA A 17 28.76 -28.15 18.17
N ILE A 18 28.86 -27.49 17.02
CA ILE A 18 28.73 -26.04 16.91
C ILE A 18 27.23 -25.74 17.03
N PHE A 19 26.82 -25.12 18.13
CA PHE A 19 25.53 -24.44 18.21
C PHE A 19 25.57 -23.26 17.24
N SER A 20 25.09 -23.46 16.03
CA SER A 20 24.71 -22.36 15.14
C SER A 20 23.59 -21.58 15.83
N ALA A 21 23.90 -20.39 16.30
CA ALA A 21 22.89 -19.41 16.67
C ALA A 21 22.07 -19.12 15.42
N SER A 22 20.85 -19.64 15.38
CA SER A 22 19.86 -19.32 14.36
C SER A 22 19.54 -17.83 14.49
N THR A 23 20.09 -17.01 13.61
CA THR A 23 19.53 -15.69 13.33
C THR A 23 18.15 -15.95 12.73
N PHE A 24 17.10 -15.78 13.52
CA PHE A 24 15.77 -15.55 12.98
C PHE A 24 15.80 -14.18 12.28
N ALA A 25 16.12 -14.17 11.00
CA ALA A 25 15.71 -13.07 10.13
C ALA A 25 14.19 -13.21 9.97
N LEU A 26 13.44 -12.52 10.84
CA LEU A 26 12.03 -12.21 10.58
C LEU A 26 12.04 -11.12 9.51
N GLY A 27 11.56 -11.47 8.33
CA GLY A 27 11.59 -10.62 7.15
C GLY A 27 11.54 -11.51 5.93
N GLN A 28 10.44 -12.23 5.77
CA GLN A 28 10.13 -12.83 4.48
C GLN A 28 9.93 -11.66 3.51
N GLU A 29 10.96 -11.37 2.71
CA GLU A 29 10.81 -10.56 1.51
C GLU A 29 9.82 -11.30 0.61
N ASP A 30 8.55 -10.91 0.69
CA ASP A 30 7.59 -11.22 -0.36
C ASP A 30 8.19 -10.60 -1.62
N GLY A 31 8.67 -11.42 -2.56
CA GLY A 31 9.45 -11.01 -3.73
C GLY A 31 8.72 -10.12 -4.74
N TYR A 32 7.68 -9.42 -4.31
CA TYR A 32 7.00 -8.35 -5.00
C TYR A 32 7.83 -7.07 -4.93
N THR A 33 7.92 -6.37 -6.06
CA THR A 33 8.49 -5.03 -6.14
C THR A 33 7.36 -4.10 -6.54
N PRO A 34 7.09 -3.02 -5.76
CA PRO A 34 6.05 -2.07 -6.11
C PRO A 34 6.18 -1.53 -7.53
N ALA A 35 5.06 -1.37 -8.20
CA ALA A 35 4.99 -0.75 -9.52
C ALA A 35 5.22 0.76 -9.45
N PHE A 36 4.84 1.39 -8.34
CA PHE A 36 4.95 2.82 -8.11
C PHE A 36 5.73 3.13 -6.84
N ASP A 37 6.58 4.15 -6.94
CA ASP A 37 7.40 4.64 -5.83
C ASP A 37 6.57 5.54 -4.89
N VAL A 38 7.06 5.71 -3.65
CA VAL A 38 6.59 6.78 -2.77
C VAL A 38 7.34 8.07 -3.14
N GLY A 39 6.61 9.14 -3.43
CA GLY A 39 7.19 10.36 -3.99
C GLY A 39 6.20 11.51 -4.15
N SER A 40 6.45 12.38 -5.12
CA SER A 40 5.65 13.58 -5.40
C SER A 40 5.15 13.67 -6.85
N GLY A 41 5.60 12.75 -7.71
CA GLY A 41 5.25 12.69 -9.12
C GLY A 41 3.81 12.23 -9.36
N GLU A 42 3.30 12.46 -10.56
CA GLU A 42 1.89 12.21 -10.90
C GLU A 42 1.44 10.74 -10.74
N SER A 43 2.36 9.78 -10.79
CA SER A 43 2.08 8.34 -10.61
C SER A 43 2.47 7.81 -9.23
N ASP A 44 3.03 8.64 -8.37
CA ASP A 44 3.61 8.15 -7.13
C ASP A 44 2.51 7.91 -6.07
N TRP A 45 2.89 7.19 -5.03
CA TRP A 45 2.21 7.20 -3.74
C TRP A 45 2.62 8.45 -2.97
N TRP A 46 1.65 9.22 -2.49
CA TRP A 46 1.90 10.49 -1.83
C TRP A 46 1.59 10.42 -0.34
N THR A 47 2.50 10.90 0.51
CA THR A 47 2.25 11.10 1.95
C THR A 47 1.91 12.57 2.31
N VAL A 48 2.05 13.45 1.33
CA VAL A 48 1.64 14.86 1.33
C VAL A 48 0.90 15.14 0.02
N TYR A 49 0.37 16.35 -0.17
CA TYR A 49 -0.18 16.72 -1.48
C TYR A 49 0.91 16.69 -2.59
N PRO A 50 0.62 16.11 -3.77
CA PRO A 50 1.60 15.93 -4.83
C PRO A 50 1.94 17.23 -5.57
N ASP A 51 2.97 17.19 -6.42
CA ASP A 51 3.52 18.38 -7.09
C ASP A 51 2.49 19.11 -7.97
N GLN A 52 1.52 18.37 -8.54
CA GLN A 52 0.45 18.93 -9.36
C GLN A 52 -0.71 19.53 -8.56
N HIS A 53 -0.71 19.41 -7.22
CA HIS A 53 -1.77 19.90 -6.35
C HIS A 53 -1.54 21.35 -5.91
N GLU A 54 -2.60 22.16 -5.78
CA GLU A 54 -2.47 23.57 -5.35
C GLU A 54 -1.84 23.74 -3.95
N ASN A 55 -2.04 22.74 -3.08
CA ASN A 55 -1.48 22.64 -1.73
C ASN A 55 -0.23 21.73 -1.66
N ALA A 56 0.51 21.54 -2.76
CA ALA A 56 1.69 20.67 -2.81
C ALA A 56 2.59 20.81 -1.58
N THR A 57 3.16 19.70 -1.11
CA THR A 57 4.01 19.57 0.10
C THR A 57 3.30 19.73 1.45
N LEU A 58 2.05 20.19 1.50
CA LEU A 58 1.29 20.23 2.74
C LEU A 58 0.78 18.83 3.10
N SER A 59 0.78 18.53 4.40
CA SER A 59 0.19 17.31 4.94
C SER A 59 -1.31 17.24 4.66
N VAL A 60 -1.80 16.04 4.40
CA VAL A 60 -3.22 15.77 4.18
C VAL A 60 -3.89 15.44 5.51
N GLU A 61 -5.01 16.10 5.81
CA GLU A 61 -5.85 15.72 6.95
C GLU A 61 -6.78 14.59 6.51
N HIS A 62 -6.40 13.35 6.84
CA HIS A 62 -7.19 12.18 6.51
C HIS A 62 -8.40 12.03 7.46
N PRO A 63 -9.60 11.69 6.94
CA PRO A 63 -10.77 11.45 7.78
C PRO A 63 -10.56 10.30 8.77
N ASP A 64 -11.09 10.42 9.99
CA ASP A 64 -10.95 9.40 11.05
C ASP A 64 -11.38 8.00 10.59
N TRP A 65 -12.45 7.90 9.79
CA TRP A 65 -12.93 6.62 9.28
C TRP A 65 -11.94 5.95 8.31
N VAL A 66 -11.16 6.75 7.56
CA VAL A 66 -10.08 6.22 6.71
C VAL A 66 -8.97 5.65 7.58
N LEU A 67 -8.60 6.37 8.65
CA LEU A 67 -7.60 5.90 9.60
C LEU A 67 -8.04 4.61 10.30
N ASP A 68 -9.32 4.48 10.62
CA ASP A 68 -9.87 3.27 11.22
C ASP A 68 -9.82 2.07 10.25
N GLU A 69 -10.15 2.25 8.97
CA GLU A 69 -10.04 1.19 7.95
C GLU A 69 -8.60 0.70 7.78
N LEU A 70 -7.63 1.63 7.76
CA LEU A 70 -6.20 1.33 7.58
C LEU A 70 -5.60 0.53 8.73
N LYS A 71 -6.25 0.42 9.89
CA LYS A 71 -5.79 -0.48 10.97
C LYS A 71 -5.89 -1.95 10.58
N ASP A 72 -6.81 -2.27 9.67
CA ASP A 72 -7.06 -3.64 9.25
C ASP A 72 -6.47 -3.92 7.86
N ARG A 73 -6.67 -3.01 6.89
CA ARG A 73 -6.35 -3.26 5.48
C ARG A 73 -6.26 -1.97 4.64
N PRO A 74 -5.59 -1.99 3.47
CA PRO A 74 -5.63 -0.85 2.54
C PRO A 74 -7.04 -0.60 2.01
N LEU A 75 -7.33 0.64 1.61
CA LEU A 75 -8.65 1.12 1.22
C LEU A 75 -8.67 1.57 -0.24
N LEU A 76 -9.68 1.10 -0.98
CA LEU A 76 -10.07 1.58 -2.30
C LEU A 76 -11.39 2.34 -2.18
N ILE A 77 -11.43 3.58 -2.67
CA ILE A 77 -12.65 4.38 -2.78
C ILE A 77 -12.92 4.64 -4.26
N LEU A 78 -14.15 4.39 -4.70
CA LEU A 78 -14.63 4.85 -6.01
C LEU A 78 -15.71 5.90 -5.80
N VAL A 79 -15.44 7.14 -6.22
CA VAL A 79 -16.46 8.19 -6.30
C VAL A 79 -17.01 8.24 -7.72
N HIS A 80 -18.31 8.01 -7.89
CA HIS A 80 -18.95 7.89 -9.22
C HIS A 80 -20.35 8.51 -9.26
N SER A 81 -20.99 8.48 -10.44
CA SER A 81 -22.38 8.91 -10.62
C SER A 81 -23.09 8.03 -11.65
N SER A 82 -24.41 7.88 -11.51
CA SER A 82 -25.23 6.95 -12.30
C SER A 82 -25.28 7.31 -13.79
N ASN A 83 -25.21 8.60 -14.11
CA ASN A 83 -25.35 9.13 -15.48
C ASN A 83 -24.02 9.53 -16.13
N CYS A 84 -22.91 9.10 -15.55
CA CYS A 84 -21.56 9.38 -16.04
C CYS A 84 -21.08 8.24 -16.94
N VAL A 85 -20.94 8.52 -18.24
CA VAL A 85 -20.49 7.52 -19.23
C VAL A 85 -19.12 6.89 -18.86
N PRO A 86 -18.11 7.67 -18.41
CA PRO A 86 -16.86 7.08 -17.96
C PRO A 86 -17.03 6.17 -16.72
N CYS A 87 -17.95 6.51 -15.81
CA CYS A 87 -18.25 5.72 -14.62
C CYS A 87 -18.83 4.35 -14.98
N LEU A 88 -19.67 4.25 -16.01
CA LEU A 88 -20.19 2.97 -16.51
C LEU A 88 -19.09 2.02 -17.02
N VAL A 89 -17.94 2.56 -17.43
CA VAL A 89 -16.78 1.77 -17.82
C VAL A 89 -15.90 1.45 -16.61
N GLN A 90 -15.79 2.37 -15.67
CA GLN A 90 -14.88 2.24 -14.52
C GLN A 90 -15.42 1.29 -13.44
N ILE A 91 -16.72 1.37 -13.10
CA ILE A 91 -17.37 0.54 -12.07
C ILE A 91 -17.06 -0.96 -12.26
N PRO A 92 -17.29 -1.60 -13.44
CA PRO A 92 -17.03 -3.03 -13.59
C PRO A 92 -15.54 -3.41 -13.49
N ARG A 93 -14.61 -2.47 -13.71
CA ARG A 93 -13.17 -2.73 -13.52
C ARG A 93 -12.78 -2.73 -12.06
N ILE A 94 -13.35 -1.80 -11.30
CA ILE A 94 -13.20 -1.73 -9.85
C ILE A 94 -13.84 -2.96 -9.20
N GLU A 95 -15.07 -3.31 -9.57
CA GLU A 95 -15.75 -4.52 -9.10
C GLU A 95 -14.92 -5.78 -9.39
N SER A 96 -14.33 -5.90 -10.59
CA SER A 96 -13.44 -7.02 -10.92
C SER A 96 -12.20 -7.11 -10.02
N ALA A 97 -11.63 -5.98 -9.60
CA ALA A 97 -10.49 -5.97 -8.68
C ALA A 97 -10.93 -6.32 -7.26
N VAL A 98 -12.05 -5.76 -6.80
CA VAL A 98 -12.64 -6.02 -5.48
C VAL A 98 -13.00 -7.49 -5.33
N ASP A 99 -13.68 -8.10 -6.31
CA ASP A 99 -14.04 -9.52 -6.30
C ASP A 99 -12.80 -10.43 -6.21
N ARG A 100 -11.70 -10.05 -6.87
CA ARG A 100 -10.47 -10.85 -6.89
C ARG A 100 -9.68 -10.73 -5.58
N LEU A 101 -9.62 -9.53 -5.00
CA LEU A 101 -8.81 -9.24 -3.81
C LEU A 101 -9.54 -9.56 -2.50
N GLY A 102 -10.88 -9.51 -2.53
CA GLY A 102 -11.75 -9.88 -1.42
C GLY A 102 -11.36 -9.18 -0.12
N ASP A 103 -11.19 -9.97 0.94
CA ASP A 103 -10.89 -9.48 2.29
C ASP A 103 -9.50 -8.85 2.45
N SER A 104 -8.66 -8.86 1.41
CA SER A 104 -7.33 -8.23 1.45
C SER A 104 -7.41 -6.70 1.42
N ILE A 105 -8.58 -6.14 1.10
CA ILE A 105 -8.81 -4.70 0.91
C ILE A 105 -10.15 -4.29 1.52
N SER A 106 -10.29 -3.01 1.84
CA SER A 106 -11.59 -2.36 2.07
C SER A 106 -12.02 -1.66 0.80
N TYR A 107 -13.30 -1.72 0.48
CA TYR A 107 -13.87 -1.02 -0.68
C TYR A 107 -15.03 -0.13 -0.26
N HIS A 108 -14.94 1.14 -0.62
CA HIS A 108 -15.98 2.15 -0.35
C HIS A 108 -16.52 2.71 -1.67
N ASP A 109 -17.76 2.34 -2.00
CA ASP A 109 -18.47 2.80 -3.19
C ASP A 109 -19.28 4.07 -2.88
N VAL A 110 -18.95 5.19 -3.52
CA VAL A 110 -19.54 6.49 -3.21
C VAL A 110 -20.29 7.04 -4.42
N LEU A 111 -21.61 6.96 -4.36
CA LEU A 111 -22.49 7.58 -5.34
C LEU A 111 -22.61 9.09 -5.06
N ALA A 112 -22.00 9.91 -5.93
CA ALA A 112 -22.01 11.37 -5.89
C ALA A 112 -23.35 11.99 -6.37
N GLU A 113 -24.47 11.44 -5.90
CA GLU A 113 -25.83 11.87 -6.22
C GLU A 113 -26.71 11.79 -4.97
N GLY A 114 -27.78 12.60 -4.92
CA GLY A 114 -28.77 12.52 -3.84
C GLY A 114 -28.15 12.65 -2.44
N ALA A 115 -28.36 11.64 -1.60
CA ALA A 115 -27.85 11.63 -0.22
C ALA A 115 -26.33 11.47 -0.12
N GLY A 116 -25.68 10.80 -1.09
CA GLY A 116 -24.23 10.57 -1.11
C GLY A 116 -23.42 11.75 -1.66
N PHE A 117 -24.09 12.76 -2.22
CA PHE A 117 -23.41 13.92 -2.80
C PHE A 117 -22.52 14.66 -1.79
N LYS A 118 -22.98 14.84 -0.55
CA LYS A 118 -22.20 15.54 0.48
C LYS A 118 -20.93 14.78 0.82
N GLU A 119 -21.04 13.47 1.04
CA GLU A 119 -19.91 12.59 1.33
C GLU A 119 -18.90 12.57 0.17
N ALA A 120 -19.37 12.47 -1.07
CA ALA A 120 -18.52 12.56 -2.25
C ALA A 120 -17.71 13.86 -2.29
N VAL A 121 -18.35 15.00 -2.00
CA VAL A 121 -17.66 16.30 -1.95
C VAL A 121 -16.63 16.34 -0.83
N GLU A 122 -16.93 15.80 0.35
CA GLU A 122 -16.00 15.75 1.49
C GLU A 122 -14.77 14.90 1.17
N ILE A 123 -14.96 13.72 0.56
CA ILE A 123 -13.86 12.86 0.11
C ILE A 123 -13.00 13.54 -0.96
N LEU A 124 -13.64 14.11 -2.00
CA LEU A 124 -12.92 14.75 -3.11
C LEU A 124 -12.24 16.07 -2.70
N ASN A 125 -12.66 16.72 -1.63
CA ASN A 125 -11.91 17.87 -1.07
C ASN A 125 -10.56 17.46 -0.48
N VAL A 126 -10.44 16.20 -0.04
CA VAL A 126 -9.20 15.67 0.54
C VAL A 126 -8.33 15.04 -0.54
N TYR A 127 -8.94 14.23 -1.42
CA TYR A 127 -8.24 13.30 -2.30
C TYR A 127 -8.36 13.63 -3.81
N ASP A 128 -8.67 14.86 -4.19
CA ASP A 128 -8.48 15.28 -5.59
C ASP A 128 -6.98 15.49 -5.85
N PRO A 129 -6.40 14.94 -6.92
CA PRO A 129 -4.95 14.98 -7.12
C PRO A 129 -4.43 16.38 -7.52
N ARG A 130 -5.30 17.32 -7.91
CA ARG A 130 -4.90 18.65 -8.40
C ARG A 130 -5.36 19.79 -7.49
N GLY A 131 -6.36 19.56 -6.64
CA GLY A 131 -6.89 20.57 -5.74
C GLY A 131 -7.69 21.59 -6.52
N GLY A 132 -9.01 21.48 -6.44
CA GLY A 132 -9.91 22.37 -7.17
C GLY A 132 -11.15 21.65 -7.67
N LYS A 133 -11.29 21.54 -8.99
CA LYS A 133 -12.53 21.00 -9.56
C LYS A 133 -12.58 19.49 -9.38
N GLN A 134 -13.63 19.06 -8.69
CA GLN A 134 -13.95 17.66 -8.43
C GLN A 134 -14.49 16.98 -9.71
N TYR A 135 -14.00 15.78 -10.00
CA TYR A 135 -14.40 14.97 -11.16
C TYR A 135 -14.91 13.59 -10.73
N VAL A 136 -15.73 12.98 -11.58
CA VAL A 136 -16.14 11.57 -11.47
C VAL A 136 -15.97 10.87 -12.82
N PRO A 137 -15.55 9.59 -12.86
CA PRO A 137 -15.16 8.78 -11.72
C PRO A 137 -13.82 9.27 -11.15
N THR A 138 -13.64 9.11 -9.85
CA THR A 138 -12.33 9.29 -9.20
C THR A 138 -12.03 8.05 -8.39
N ASN A 139 -10.87 7.46 -8.67
CA ASN A 139 -10.36 6.25 -8.04
C ASN A 139 -9.33 6.69 -7.02
N ILE A 140 -9.50 6.30 -5.76
CA ILE A 140 -8.63 6.71 -4.66
C ILE A 140 -8.14 5.44 -3.98
N PHE A 141 -6.83 5.31 -3.89
CA PHE A 141 -6.13 4.20 -3.27
C PHE A 141 -5.42 4.73 -2.04
N ILE A 142 -5.57 4.06 -0.90
CA ILE A 142 -5.03 4.52 0.37
C ILE A 142 -4.39 3.34 1.10
N THR A 143 -3.18 3.55 1.60
CA THR A 143 -2.36 2.55 2.28
C THR A 143 -1.45 3.21 3.32
N LEU A 144 -0.51 2.45 3.87
CA LEU A 144 0.56 2.89 4.75
C LEU A 144 1.90 2.72 4.06
N ALA A 145 2.70 3.77 3.93
CA ALA A 145 4.03 3.67 3.35
C ALA A 145 5.06 4.44 4.17
N GLU A 146 6.34 4.11 3.98
CA GLU A 146 7.43 4.83 4.61
C GLU A 146 7.59 6.21 3.93
N GLY A 147 7.30 7.27 4.69
CA GLY A 147 7.48 8.65 4.24
C GLY A 147 8.96 9.07 4.17
N PRO A 148 9.26 10.29 3.71
CA PRO A 148 10.64 10.77 3.53
C PRO A 148 11.51 10.76 4.80
N GLU A 149 10.89 10.75 5.99
CA GLU A 149 11.58 10.66 7.29
C GLU A 149 11.82 9.23 7.79
N GLY A 150 11.43 8.21 7.02
CA GLY A 150 11.58 6.81 7.41
C GLY A 150 10.51 6.31 8.38
N LYS A 151 9.39 7.04 8.51
CA LYS A 151 8.26 6.67 9.38
C LYS A 151 7.10 6.17 8.54
N ALA A 152 6.32 5.23 9.07
CA ALA A 152 5.07 4.83 8.46
C ALA A 152 4.08 5.98 8.52
N GLU A 153 3.57 6.37 7.36
CA GLU A 153 2.60 7.45 7.15
C GLU A 153 1.46 6.94 6.27
N VAL A 154 0.32 7.64 6.32
CA VAL A 154 -0.75 7.38 5.34
C VAL A 154 -0.24 7.81 3.97
N ALA A 155 -0.24 6.87 3.04
CA ALA A 155 0.08 7.10 1.65
C ALA A 155 -1.17 6.93 0.79
N TRP A 156 -1.35 7.79 -0.20
CA TRP A 156 -2.50 7.74 -1.08
C TRP A 156 -2.12 8.06 -2.52
N HIS A 157 -2.91 7.53 -3.43
CA HIS A 157 -2.89 7.90 -4.84
C HIS A 157 -4.33 8.14 -5.29
N SER A 158 -4.52 9.05 -6.25
CA SER A 158 -5.82 9.21 -6.87
C SER A 158 -5.71 9.55 -8.36
N LYS A 159 -6.66 9.02 -9.12
CA LYS A 159 -6.77 9.26 -10.56
C LYS A 159 -8.20 9.55 -10.93
N THR A 160 -8.41 10.73 -11.48
CA THR A 160 -9.66 11.12 -12.13
C THR A 160 -9.78 10.43 -13.49
N ASP A 161 -11.00 10.13 -13.91
CA ASP A 161 -11.33 9.44 -15.17
C ASP A 161 -11.02 7.92 -15.13
N ILE A 162 -11.19 7.27 -16.27
CA ILE A 162 -11.05 5.83 -16.46
C ILE A 162 -9.59 5.40 -16.26
N MET A 163 -9.39 4.33 -15.48
CA MET A 163 -8.12 3.63 -15.36
C MET A 163 -8.14 2.31 -16.15
N SER A 164 -6.98 1.88 -16.62
CA SER A 164 -6.82 0.53 -17.17
C SER A 164 -6.99 -0.51 -16.06
N GLN A 165 -7.34 -1.76 -16.39
CA GLN A 165 -7.39 -2.81 -15.37
C GLN A 165 -6.00 -3.06 -14.77
N GLU A 166 -4.96 -3.02 -15.60
CA GLU A 166 -3.57 -3.21 -15.18
C GLU A 166 -3.12 -2.14 -14.18
N ASP A 167 -3.48 -0.87 -14.41
CA ASP A 167 -3.18 0.22 -13.46
C ASP A 167 -3.89 -0.01 -12.13
N ILE A 168 -5.18 -0.35 -12.14
CA ILE A 168 -5.97 -0.62 -10.93
C ILE A 168 -5.33 -1.77 -10.15
N ASP A 169 -5.01 -2.86 -10.83
CA ASP A 169 -4.42 -4.04 -10.24
C ASP A 169 -3.05 -3.71 -9.61
N SER A 170 -2.23 -2.92 -10.31
CA SER A 170 -0.89 -2.51 -9.84
C SER A 170 -0.97 -1.64 -8.58
N TYR A 171 -1.84 -0.63 -8.55
CA TYR A 171 -2.02 0.18 -7.34
C TYR A 171 -2.59 -0.63 -6.17
N MET A 172 -3.48 -1.60 -6.43
CA MET A 172 -4.00 -2.42 -5.33
C MET A 172 -2.96 -3.40 -4.77
N GLU A 173 -2.13 -4.00 -5.63
CA GLU A 173 -1.03 -4.87 -5.20
C GLU A 173 0.03 -4.08 -4.42
N ASP A 174 0.40 -2.89 -4.89
CA ASP A 174 1.22 -1.93 -4.16
C ASP A 174 0.60 -1.60 -2.79
N ALA A 175 -0.69 -1.27 -2.76
CA ALA A 175 -1.38 -0.91 -1.53
C ALA A 175 -1.29 -2.03 -0.48
N ILE A 176 -1.51 -3.28 -0.88
CA ILE A 176 -1.41 -4.45 0.00
C ILE A 176 0.04 -4.65 0.48
N TYR A 177 1.02 -4.53 -0.43
CA TYR A 177 2.43 -4.66 -0.09
C TYR A 177 2.86 -3.61 0.93
N TYR A 178 2.59 -2.33 0.64
CA TYR A 178 2.98 -1.21 1.49
C TYR A 178 2.29 -1.30 2.85
N HIS A 179 0.98 -1.58 2.88
CA HIS A 179 0.23 -1.74 4.12
C HIS A 179 0.86 -2.82 5.02
N LYS A 180 1.05 -4.03 4.49
CA LYS A 180 1.63 -5.15 5.25
C LYS A 180 3.02 -4.83 5.79
N LYS A 181 3.83 -4.10 5.02
CA LYS A 181 5.20 -3.75 5.40
C LYS A 181 5.26 -2.69 6.51
N ASN A 182 4.27 -1.80 6.58
CA ASN A 182 4.31 -0.61 7.45
C ASN A 182 3.30 -0.65 8.60
N LEU A 183 2.35 -1.59 8.61
CA LEU A 183 1.30 -1.67 9.64
C LEU A 183 1.87 -1.76 11.06
N ASP A 184 2.88 -2.63 11.27
CA ASP A 184 3.46 -2.85 12.60
C ASP A 184 4.23 -1.65 13.15
N SER A 185 4.59 -0.68 12.29
CA SER A 185 5.31 0.55 12.65
C SER A 185 4.42 1.80 12.60
N TRP A 186 3.15 1.65 12.26
CA TRP A 186 2.17 2.73 12.20
C TRP A 186 1.41 2.83 13.53
N ASP A 187 1.67 3.91 14.27
CA ASP A 187 1.08 4.20 15.60
C ASP A 187 -0.21 5.04 15.49
#